data_AF-A0A9P6SVA0-F1
#
_entry.id   AF-A0A9P6SVA0-F1
#
_cell.length_a   1.000
_cell.length_b   1.000
_cell.length_c   1.000
_cell.angle_alpha   90.00
_cell.angle_beta   90.00
_cell.angle_gamma   90.00
#
_symmetry.space_group_name_H-M   'P 1'
#
loop_
_entity.id
_entity.type
_entity.pdbx_description
1 polymer ?
#
loop_
_entity_poly.entity_id
_entity_poly.type
_entity_poly.pdbx_seq_one_letter_code
_entity_poly.pdbx_strand_id
1 'polypeptide(L)' 'MPFTEDDKMWQQIRRGRYVEFNLVYDRGTKFGLLTPGARIESILMSLPLTARWEYMHEPSSKGHIRLMEILRTPRDWIPL' A
#
# COMPACT_ATOMS: atom_id res chain seq x y z
N MET A 1 8.20 15.39 -11.77
CA MET A 1 8.70 14.44 -12.79
C MET A 1 7.50 13.90 -13.55
N PRO A 2 7.60 13.73 -14.88
CA PRO A 2 6.54 13.10 -15.66
C PRO A 2 6.37 11.62 -15.25
N PHE A 3 5.15 11.10 -15.35
CA PHE A 3 4.81 9.69 -15.13
C PHE A 3 3.97 9.19 -16.31
N THR A 4 4.01 7.89 -16.56
CA THR A 4 3.19 7.22 -17.56
C THR A 4 1.88 6.71 -16.97
N GLU A 5 0.91 6.37 -17.82
CA GLU A 5 -0.34 5.73 -17.36
C GLU A 5 -0.08 4.38 -16.66
N ASP A 6 0.96 3.65 -17.08
CA ASP A 6 1.39 2.41 -16.43
C ASP A 6 1.92 2.67 -15.01
N ASP A 7 2.72 3.73 -14.82
CA ASP A 7 3.17 4.14 -13.47
C ASP A 7 1.96 4.51 -12.59
N LYS A 8 0.95 5.16 -13.17
CA LYS A 8 -0.27 5.54 -12.45
C LYS A 8 -1.08 4.31 -12.06
N MET A 9 -1.25 3.35 -12.96
CA MET A 9 -1.92 2.09 -12.67
C MET A 9 -1.16 1.30 -11.59
N TRP A 10 0.16 1.20 -11.70
CA TRP A 10 1.01 0.53 -10.71
C TRP A 10 0.89 1.19 -9.33
N GLN A 11 0.88 2.52 -9.25
CA GLN A 11 0.61 3.24 -8.01
C GLN A 11 -0.72 2.82 -7.37
N GLN A 12 -1.78 2.63 -8.16
CA GLN A 12 -3.09 2.21 -7.65
C GLN A 12 -3.07 0.78 -7.09
N ILE A 13 -2.36 -0.14 -7.74
CA ILE A 13 -2.15 -1.51 -7.23
C ILE A 13 -1.37 -1.47 -5.91
N ARG A 14 -0.31 -0.65 -5.82
CA ARG A 14 0.45 -0.50 -4.58
C ARG A 14 -0.37 0.12 -3.44
N ARG A 15 -1.27 1.06 -3.76
CA ARG A 15 -2.23 1.62 -2.81
C ARG A 15 -3.22 0.56 -2.31
N GLY A 16 -3.66 -0.36 -3.16
CA GLY A 16 -4.47 -1.52 -2.73
C GLY A 16 -3.78 -2.34 -1.65
N ARG A 17 -2.47 -2.61 -1.79
CA ARG A 17 -1.68 -3.30 -0.75
C ARG A 17 -1.56 -2.50 0.56
N TYR A 18 -1.51 -1.18 0.48
CA TYR A 18 -1.51 -0.32 1.68
C TYR A 18 -2.85 -0.40 2.43
N VAL A 19 -3.96 -0.39 1.69
CA VAL A 19 -5.31 -0.58 2.25
C VAL A 19 -5.43 -1.94 2.93
N GLU A 20 -4.98 -3.01 2.27
CA GLU A 20 -4.97 -4.37 2.84
C GLU A 20 -4.20 -4.43 4.16
N PHE A 21 -3.01 -3.82 4.21
CA PHE A 21 -2.23 -3.79 5.44
C PHE A 21 -2.97 -3.10 6.59
N ASN A 22 -3.53 -1.92 6.35
CA ASN A 22 -4.23 -1.15 7.37
C ASN A 22 -5.48 -1.87 7.88
N LEU A 23 -6.26 -2.50 6.99
CA LEU A 23 -7.50 -3.16 7.38
C LEU A 23 -7.29 -4.54 8.02
N VAL A 24 -6.23 -5.27 7.65
CA VAL A 24 -6.02 -6.66 8.10
C VAL A 24 -5.00 -6.76 9.23
N TYR A 25 -3.89 -6.03 9.14
CA TYR A 25 -2.72 -6.24 10.01
C TYR A 25 -2.45 -5.11 10.98
N ASP A 26 -2.83 -3.87 10.65
CA ASP A 26 -2.54 -2.73 11.51
C ASP A 26 -3.34 -2.80 12.83
N ARG A 27 -2.60 -2.92 13.94
CA ARG A 27 -3.17 -3.02 15.28
C ARG A 27 -3.89 -1.73 15.68
N GLY A 28 -3.40 -0.57 15.26
CA GLY A 28 -3.99 0.74 15.57
C GLY A 28 -5.37 0.90 14.94
N THR A 29 -5.46 0.61 13.64
CA THR A 29 -6.73 0.60 12.89
C THR A 29 -7.72 -0.39 13.49
N LYS A 30 -7.29 -1.63 13.74
CA LYS A 30 -8.15 -2.66 14.36
C LYS A 30 -8.68 -2.23 15.73
N PHE A 31 -7.81 -1.70 16.59
CA PHE A 31 -8.20 -1.21 17.91
C PHE A 31 -9.18 -0.04 17.82
N GLY A 32 -8.91 0.94 16.95
CA GLY A 32 -9.78 2.09 16.74
C GLY A 32 -11.18 1.69 16.28
N LEU A 33 -11.28 0.76 15.32
CA LEU A 33 -12.58 0.28 14.81
C LEU A 33 -13.38 -0.51 15.85
N LEU A 34 -12.71 -1.17 16.80
CA LEU A 34 -13.36 -1.93 17.87
C LEU A 34 -13.69 -1.08 19.11
N THR A 35 -13.19 0.16 19.18
CA THR A 35 -13.38 1.03 20.35
C THR A 35 -14.71 1.79 20.26
N PRO A 36 -15.63 1.62 21.23
CA PRO A 36 -16.90 2.34 21.24
C PRO A 36 -16.70 3.86 21.28
N GLY A 37 -17.42 4.59 20.42
CA GLY A 37 -17.35 6.05 20.35
C GLY A 37 -16.10 6.62 19.65
N ALA A 38 -15.24 5.76 19.09
CA ALA A 38 -14.08 6.24 18.34
C ALA A 38 -14.48 6.96 17.04
N ARG A 39 -13.70 7.98 16.66
CA ARG A 39 -13.94 8.77 15.45
C ARG A 39 -13.41 8.04 14.21
N ILE A 40 -14.31 7.34 13.52
CA ILE A 40 -14.01 6.54 12.32
C ILE A 40 -13.27 7.34 11.23
N GLU A 41 -13.70 8.58 10.96
CA GLU A 41 -13.04 9.50 10.03
C GLU A 41 -11.55 9.70 10.33
N SER A 42 -11.16 9.71 11.61
CA SER A 42 -9.75 9.85 12.02
C SER A 42 -8.97 8.55 11.88
N ILE A 43 -9.64 7.41 12.09
CA ILE A 43 -9.04 6.07 11.94
C ILE A 43 -8.76 5.77 10.46
N LEU A 44 -9.73 6.06 9.59
CA LEU A 44 -9.64 5.76 8.16
C LEU A 44 -8.96 6.85 7.32
N MET A 45 -8.47 7.93 7.96
CA MET A 45 -7.77 9.02 7.27
C MET A 45 -6.53 8.53 6.51
N SER A 46 -5.91 7.43 6.95
CA SER A 46 -4.76 6.83 6.29
C SER A 46 -5.09 6.25 4.90
N LEU A 47 -6.36 5.98 4.58
CA LEU A 47 -6.75 5.37 3.32
C LEU A 47 -6.60 6.35 2.16
N PRO A 48 -6.09 5.89 1.00
CA PRO A 48 -5.95 6.74 -0.17
C PRO A 48 -7.31 7.02 -0.82
N LEU A 49 -7.41 8.14 -1.54
CA LEU A 49 -8.61 8.51 -2.31
C LEU A 49 -9.03 7.42 -3.32
N THR A 50 -8.06 6.78 -3.96
CA THR A 50 -8.28 5.68 -4.90
C THR A 50 -7.23 4.58 -4.71
N ALA A 51 -7.68 3.35 -4.90
CA ALA A 51 -6.86 2.13 -4.92
C ALA A 51 -7.43 1.15 -5.95
N ARG A 52 -6.60 0.19 -6.39
CA ARG A 52 -6.99 -0.79 -7.41
C ARG A 52 -6.54 -2.19 -7.00
N TRP A 53 -7.35 -3.18 -7.39
CA TRP A 53 -7.06 -4.60 -7.25
C TRP A 53 -7.23 -5.27 -8.60
N GLU A 54 -6.27 -6.10 -8.96
CA GLU A 54 -6.29 -6.88 -10.19
C GLU A 54 -5.83 -8.30 -9.90
N TYR A 55 -6.50 -9.25 -10.53
CA TYR A 55 -6.14 -10.65 -10.45
C TYR A 55 -4.87 -10.91 -11.26
N MET A 56 -3.88 -11.58 -10.66
CA MET A 56 -2.62 -11.98 -11.29
C MET A 56 -1.89 -10.86 -12.08
N HIS A 57 -1.98 -9.61 -11.60
CA HIS A 57 -1.23 -8.50 -12.20
C HIS A 57 0.29 -8.72 -12.05
N GLU A 58 1.01 -8.62 -13.17
CA GLU A 58 2.47 -8.72 -13.20
C GLU A 58 3.12 -7.35 -13.39
N PRO A 59 4.21 -7.03 -12.65
CA PRO A 59 4.92 -5.77 -12.81
C PRO A 59 5.53 -5.64 -14.21
N SER A 60 5.23 -4.54 -14.88
CA SER A 60 5.58 -4.26 -16.29
C SER A 60 6.96 -3.61 -16.49
N SER A 61 7.40 -2.75 -15.57
CA SER A 61 8.63 -1.97 -15.70
C SER A 61 9.76 -2.50 -14.82
N LYS A 62 11.03 -2.24 -15.21
CA LYS A 62 12.22 -2.58 -14.39
C LYS A 62 12.12 -2.00 -12.97
N GLY A 63 11.55 -0.79 -12.84
CA GLY A 63 11.34 -0.15 -11.54
C GLY A 63 10.29 -0.89 -10.70
N HIS A 64 9.19 -1.31 -11.32
CA HIS A 64 8.12 -2.06 -10.65
C HIS A 64 8.61 -3.42 -10.18
N ILE A 65 9.36 -4.14 -11.02
CA ILE A 65 9.98 -5.44 -10.70
C ILE A 65 10.95 -5.28 -9.51
N ARG A 66 11.86 -4.29 -9.59
CA ARG A 66 12.83 -4.01 -8.53
C ARG A 66 12.16 -3.72 -7.19
N LEU A 67 11.05 -2.98 -7.19
CA LEU A 67 10.28 -2.73 -5.97
C LEU A 67 9.76 -4.05 -5.37
N MET A 68 9.24 -4.96 -6.20
CA MET A 68 8.74 -6.25 -5.73
C MET A 68 9.84 -7.13 -5.13
N GLU A 69 11.03 -7.13 -5.71
CA GLU A 69 12.19 -7.85 -5.15
C GLU A 69 12.55 -7.34 -3.75
N ILE A 70 12.65 -6.01 -3.59
CA ILE A 70 12.97 -5.37 -2.30
C ILE A 70 11.88 -5.66 -1.25
N LEU A 71 10.61 -5.65 -1.65
CA LEU A 71 9.51 -5.92 -0.72
C LEU A 71 9.43 -7.40 -0.30
N ARG A 72 9.87 -8.32 -1.16
CA ARG A 72 9.97 -9.76 -0.83
C ARG A 72 11.20 -10.06 0.01
N THR A 73 12.31 -9.39 -0.27
CA THR A 73 13.59 -9.56 0.42
C THR A 73 14.07 -8.19 0.89
N PRO A 74 13.67 -7.75 2.10
CA PRO A 74 14.13 -6.49 2.67
C PRO A 74 15.65 -6.41 2.68
N ARG A 75 16.18 -5.20 2.48
CA ARG A 75 17.61 -4.93 2.39
C ARG A 75 18.02 -3.82 3.33
N ASP A 76 19.30 -3.82 3.69
CA ASP A 76 19.91 -2.71 4.41
C ASP A 76 20.12 -1.53 3.48
N TRP A 77 19.72 -0.35 3.96
CA TRP A 77 19.85 0.92 3.21
C TRP A 77 21.05 1.73 3.65
N ILE A 78 21.51 1.51 4.88
CA ILE A 78 22.66 2.17 5.50
C ILE A 78 23.56 1.04 5.99
N PRO A 79 24.82 0.96 5.53
CA PRO A 79 25.77 0.00 6.07
C PRO A 79 26.03 0.32 7.55
N LEU A 80 26.10 -0.73 8.38
CA LEU A 80 26.45 -0.62 9.80
C LEU A 80 27.92 -0.23 9.99
#